data_AF-A0A8C2LHW2-F1
#
_entry.id   AF-A0A8C2LHW2-F1
#
_cell.length_a   1.000
_cell.length_b   1.000
_cell.length_c   1.000
_cell.angle_alpha   90.00
_cell.angle_beta   90.00
_cell.angle_gamma   90.00
#
_symmetry.space_group_name_H-M   'P 1'
#
loop_
_entity.id
_entity.type
_entity.pdbx_description
1 polymer ?
#
loop_
_entity_poly.entity_id
_entity_poly.type
_entity_poly.pdbx_seq_one_letter_code
_entity_poly.pdbx_strand_id
1 'polypeptide(L)'
;GASALAQRLEALAPDWENREVSTGTMIMAVQFNGGMVLGADSRTTTGSYIANQETDKPTPIYDRIFCCHSGSAADAVTYQLGFHSIELNEPPLVHTAASVFKEMCYRYRDLMAGIIIAGWDTQVGGQVYSVPMGSFAIGGSGNSYIYGYVDATYQEGMTKDECPQFTANALALAMKRDGSSKGDI
;
A
#
# COMPACT_ATOMS: atom_id res chain seq x y z
N GLY A 1 -7.89 29.92 -32.46
CA GLY A 1 -6.91 30.40 -31.47
C GLY A 1 -6.47 29.23 -30.63
N ALA A 2 -5.20 29.17 -30.25
CA ALA A 2 -4.54 28.03 -29.60
C ALA A 2 -5.25 27.45 -28.36
N SER A 3 -6.20 28.16 -27.73
CA SER A 3 -6.92 27.68 -26.54
C SER A 3 -7.92 26.54 -26.80
N ALA A 4 -8.55 26.48 -27.99
CA ALA A 4 -9.52 25.41 -28.29
C ALA A 4 -8.87 24.05 -28.63
N LEU A 5 -7.62 24.09 -29.11
CA LEU A 5 -6.79 22.91 -29.34
C LEU A 5 -6.17 22.41 -28.02
N ALA A 6 -5.77 23.33 -27.12
CA ALA A 6 -5.32 23.00 -25.77
C ALA A 6 -6.42 22.30 -24.95
N GLN A 7 -7.65 22.82 -24.96
CA GLN A 7 -8.81 22.20 -24.30
C GLN A 7 -9.16 20.82 -24.87
N ARG A 8 -8.92 20.59 -26.16
CA ARG A 8 -9.11 19.27 -26.79
C ARG A 8 -8.01 18.27 -26.47
N LEU A 9 -6.79 18.74 -26.16
CA LEU A 9 -5.67 17.92 -25.72
C LEU A 9 -5.81 17.55 -24.23
N GLU A 10 -6.31 18.46 -23.39
CA GLU A 10 -6.67 18.17 -21.99
C GLU A 10 -7.77 17.10 -21.87
N ALA A 11 -8.74 17.09 -22.79
CA ALA A 11 -9.78 16.06 -22.83
C ALA A 11 -9.29 14.68 -23.33
N LEU A 12 -8.06 14.61 -23.88
CA LEU A 12 -7.40 13.37 -24.30
C LEU A 12 -6.36 12.90 -23.27
N ALA A 13 -6.07 13.71 -22.24
CA ALA A 13 -5.27 13.29 -21.11
C ALA A 13 -6.02 12.16 -20.38
N PRO A 14 -5.36 11.03 -20.09
CA PRO A 14 -6.02 9.95 -19.37
C PRO A 14 -6.46 10.46 -17.99
N ASP A 15 -7.66 10.07 -17.58
CA ASP A 15 -8.42 10.57 -16.40
C ASP A 15 -7.65 10.60 -15.06
N TRP A 16 -6.48 9.98 -14.98
CA TRP A 16 -5.62 9.96 -13.80
C TRP A 16 -4.68 11.18 -13.69
N GLU A 17 -4.38 11.89 -14.78
CA GLU A 17 -3.56 13.13 -14.73
C GLU A 17 -4.30 14.29 -14.05
N ASN A 18 -5.64 14.25 -14.05
CA ASN A 18 -6.51 15.33 -13.55
C ASN A 18 -7.17 15.02 -12.20
N ARG A 19 -6.83 13.90 -11.56
CA ARG A 19 -7.32 13.58 -10.21
C ARG A 19 -6.39 14.20 -9.18
N GLU A 20 -6.95 15.02 -8.30
CA GLU A 20 -6.24 15.42 -7.08
C GLU A 20 -5.71 14.17 -6.37
N VAL A 21 -4.44 14.21 -6.00
CA VAL A 21 -3.77 13.11 -5.30
C VAL A 21 -4.55 12.83 -4.02
N SER A 22 -5.03 11.60 -3.88
CA SER A 22 -5.56 11.11 -2.63
C SER A 22 -4.46 11.19 -1.58
N THR A 23 -4.64 12.10 -0.63
CA THR A 23 -3.72 12.39 0.47
C THR A 23 -4.35 11.88 1.76
N GLY A 24 -3.55 11.57 2.79
CA GLY A 24 -4.08 10.99 4.02
C GLY A 24 -4.13 9.49 3.98
N THR A 25 -2.94 8.91 3.92
CA THR A 25 -2.77 7.47 4.04
C THR A 25 -1.64 7.20 4.99
N MET A 26 -1.89 6.31 5.92
CA MET A 26 -0.91 5.83 6.86
C MET A 26 -1.05 4.32 6.90
N ILE A 27 -0.05 3.64 6.35
CA ILE A 27 -0.04 2.19 6.22
C ILE A 27 1.26 1.66 6.78
N MET A 28 1.18 0.53 7.48
CA MET A 28 2.32 -0.11 8.09
C MET A 28 2.21 -1.62 7.99
N ALA A 29 3.31 -2.25 7.57
CA ALA A 29 3.45 -3.69 7.53
C ALA A 29 4.67 -4.12 8.34
N VAL A 30 4.47 -5.07 9.26
CA VAL A 30 5.51 -5.59 10.17
C VAL A 30 5.57 -7.10 10.06
N GLN A 31 6.76 -7.63 9.83
CA GLN A 31 7.01 -9.07 9.80
C GLN A 31 7.29 -9.60 11.21
N PHE A 32 6.81 -10.80 11.52
CA PHE A 32 7.13 -11.51 12.76
C PHE A 32 7.36 -12.99 12.49
N ASN A 33 7.86 -13.73 13.50
CA ASN A 33 8.08 -15.16 13.33
C ASN A 33 6.75 -15.91 13.14
N GLY A 34 6.53 -16.42 11.93
CA GLY A 34 5.32 -17.13 11.54
C GLY A 34 4.28 -16.30 10.76
N GLY A 35 4.52 -15.01 10.50
CA GLY A 35 3.55 -14.18 9.80
C GLY A 35 3.92 -12.71 9.61
N MET A 36 2.90 -11.91 9.34
CA MET A 36 3.02 -10.46 9.25
C MET A 36 1.74 -9.79 9.78
N VAL A 37 1.86 -8.54 10.22
CA VAL A 37 0.74 -7.67 10.60
C VAL A 37 0.69 -6.52 9.61
N LEU A 38 -0.48 -6.28 9.05
CA LEU A 38 -0.78 -5.14 8.19
C LEU A 38 -1.79 -4.24 8.88
N GLY A 39 -1.53 -2.94 8.94
CA GLY A 39 -2.45 -1.96 9.50
C GLY A 39 -2.50 -0.70 8.64
N ALA A 40 -3.65 -0.05 8.65
CA ALA A 40 -3.90 1.18 7.91
C ALA A 40 -4.91 2.05 8.66
N ASP A 41 -4.90 3.36 8.42
CA ASP A 41 -5.98 4.24 8.86
C ASP A 41 -7.17 4.20 7.88
N SER A 42 -8.38 4.50 8.36
CA SER A 42 -9.59 4.37 7.53
C SER A 42 -9.93 5.61 6.68
N ARG A 43 -9.44 6.81 7.02
CA ARG A 43 -9.84 8.05 6.33
C ARG A 43 -9.10 8.25 5.01
N THR A 44 -9.80 8.68 3.98
CA THR A 44 -9.24 9.12 2.70
C THR A 44 -9.58 10.59 2.46
N THR A 45 -8.58 11.41 2.10
CA THR A 45 -8.78 12.84 1.82
C THR A 45 -8.32 13.25 0.42
N THR A 46 -8.93 14.30 -0.11
CA THR A 46 -8.60 14.89 -1.40
C THR A 46 -8.37 16.38 -1.13
N GLY A 47 -7.09 16.76 -1.02
CA GLY A 47 -6.71 18.05 -0.45
C GLY A 47 -7.23 18.21 0.99
N SER A 48 -7.97 19.28 1.26
CA SER A 48 -8.61 19.52 2.56
C SER A 48 -9.96 18.81 2.72
N TYR A 49 -10.50 18.20 1.66
CA TYR A 49 -11.81 17.57 1.68
C TYR A 49 -11.71 16.12 2.16
N ILE A 50 -12.57 15.72 3.09
CA ILE A 50 -12.66 14.32 3.51
C ILE A 50 -13.53 13.58 2.50
N ALA A 51 -12.89 12.81 1.61
CA ALA A 51 -13.56 12.05 0.57
C ALA A 51 -14.32 10.85 1.15
N ASN A 52 -13.70 10.13 2.09
CA ASN A 52 -14.33 9.03 2.82
C ASN A 52 -13.74 8.93 4.24
N GLN A 53 -14.58 8.65 5.23
CA GLN A 53 -14.15 8.45 6.62
C GLN A 53 -13.77 6.99 6.92
N GLU A 54 -14.35 6.03 6.18
CA GLU A 54 -14.24 4.59 6.41
C GLU A 54 -13.89 3.90 5.09
N THR A 55 -12.60 3.78 4.82
CA THR A 55 -12.04 3.11 3.63
C THR A 55 -11.15 1.97 4.08
N ASP A 56 -11.42 0.77 3.58
CA ASP A 56 -10.48 -0.33 3.67
C ASP A 56 -9.34 -0.12 2.67
N LYS A 57 -8.17 0.30 3.18
CA LYS A 57 -6.99 0.57 2.35
C LYS A 57 -6.19 -0.67 1.96
N PRO A 58 -6.08 -1.72 2.80
CA PRO A 58 -5.50 -2.98 2.40
C PRO A 58 -6.43 -3.72 1.41
N THR A 59 -5.99 -3.86 0.16
CA THR A 59 -6.72 -4.60 -0.87
C THR A 59 -6.22 -6.04 -0.91
N PRO A 60 -7.08 -7.06 -0.78
CA PRO A 60 -6.68 -8.43 -1.03
C PRO A 60 -6.42 -8.64 -2.53
N ILE A 61 -5.23 -9.12 -2.89
CA ILE A 61 -4.87 -9.49 -4.28
C ILE A 61 -4.87 -11.01 -4.47
N TYR A 62 -4.77 -11.75 -3.38
CA TYR A 62 -4.93 -13.20 -3.31
C TYR A 62 -5.25 -13.60 -1.86
N ASP A 63 -5.71 -14.83 -1.61
CA ASP A 63 -6.17 -15.30 -0.29
C ASP A 63 -5.24 -14.97 0.89
N ARG A 64 -3.92 -14.95 0.67
CA ARG A 64 -2.90 -14.69 1.70
C ARG A 64 -1.97 -13.53 1.35
N ILE A 65 -2.35 -12.71 0.38
CA ILE A 65 -1.53 -11.60 -0.11
C ILE A 65 -2.40 -10.35 -0.24
N PHE A 66 -1.94 -9.28 0.39
CA PHE A 66 -2.56 -7.97 0.42
C PHE A 66 -1.62 -6.95 -0.20
N CYS A 67 -2.19 -5.97 -0.89
CA CYS A 67 -1.46 -4.81 -1.34
C CYS A 67 -2.10 -3.53 -0.82
N CYS A 68 -1.27 -2.53 -0.61
CA CYS A 68 -1.67 -1.19 -0.24
C CYS A 68 -1.60 -0.30 -1.46
N HIS A 69 -2.50 -0.58 -2.39
CA HIS A 69 -2.77 0.18 -3.59
C HIS A 69 -4.23 -0.06 -3.97
N SER A 70 -4.87 0.97 -4.51
CA SER A 70 -6.26 0.90 -4.97
C SER A 70 -6.36 1.37 -6.42
N GLY A 71 -7.24 0.75 -7.20
CA GLY A 71 -7.51 1.11 -8.59
C GLY A 71 -7.00 0.08 -9.61
N SER A 72 -7.08 0.44 -10.90
CA SER A 72 -6.90 -0.47 -12.03
C SER A 72 -5.58 -1.25 -12.04
N ALA A 73 -4.50 -0.70 -11.47
CA ALA A 73 -3.24 -1.39 -11.34
C ALA A 73 -3.32 -2.59 -10.38
N ALA A 74 -4.01 -2.45 -9.24
CA ALA A 74 -4.20 -3.54 -8.30
C ALA A 74 -5.06 -4.66 -8.91
N ASP A 75 -6.13 -4.29 -9.63
CA ASP A 75 -7.01 -5.25 -10.31
C ASP A 75 -6.27 -6.06 -11.37
N ALA A 76 -5.38 -5.40 -12.14
CA ALA A 76 -4.56 -6.06 -13.14
C ALA A 76 -3.60 -7.08 -12.52
N VAL A 77 -2.97 -6.75 -11.38
CA VAL A 77 -2.10 -7.70 -10.66
C VAL A 77 -2.90 -8.88 -10.10
N THR A 78 -4.06 -8.62 -9.49
CA THR A 78 -4.96 -9.67 -8.99
C THR A 78 -5.31 -10.66 -10.10
N TYR A 79 -5.66 -10.17 -11.29
CA TYR A 79 -5.97 -11.02 -12.44
C TYR A 79 -4.75 -11.84 -12.90
N GLN A 80 -3.57 -11.22 -13.00
CA GLN A 80 -2.33 -11.90 -13.39
C GLN A 80 -1.94 -12.99 -12.39
N LEU A 81 -2.06 -12.72 -11.08
CA LEU A 81 -1.78 -13.70 -10.04
C LEU A 81 -2.79 -14.86 -10.06
N GLY A 82 -4.07 -14.57 -10.27
CA GLY A 82 -5.11 -15.58 -10.42
C GLY A 82 -4.84 -16.51 -11.61
N PHE A 83 -4.51 -15.94 -12.78
CA PHE A 83 -4.14 -16.72 -13.96
C PHE A 83 -2.91 -17.60 -13.70
N HIS A 84 -1.85 -17.01 -13.14
CA HIS A 84 -0.61 -17.72 -12.83
C HIS A 84 -0.84 -18.89 -11.85
N SER A 85 -1.72 -18.68 -10.87
CA SER A 85 -2.08 -19.72 -9.90
C SER A 85 -2.83 -20.89 -10.54
N ILE A 86 -3.74 -20.61 -11.48
CA ILE A 86 -4.47 -21.65 -12.22
C ILE A 86 -3.53 -22.43 -13.13
N GLU A 87 -2.62 -21.74 -13.82
CA GLU A 87 -1.66 -22.36 -14.75
C GLU A 87 -0.69 -23.30 -14.03
N LEU A 88 -0.18 -22.89 -12.87
CA LEU A 88 0.75 -23.69 -12.06
C LEU A 88 0.04 -24.66 -11.12
N ASN A 89 -1.27 -24.51 -10.93
CA ASN A 89 -2.06 -25.22 -9.93
C ASN A 89 -1.46 -25.11 -8.50
N GLU A 90 -0.88 -23.94 -8.20
CA GLU A 90 -0.21 -23.61 -6.94
C GLU A 90 -0.58 -22.17 -6.51
N PRO A 91 -0.64 -21.88 -5.19
CA PRO A 91 -0.83 -20.51 -4.73
C PRO A 91 0.38 -19.65 -5.11
N PRO A 92 0.17 -18.40 -5.55
CA PRO A 92 1.27 -17.51 -5.91
C PRO A 92 2.11 -17.15 -4.68
N LEU A 93 3.41 -16.95 -4.90
CA LEU A 93 4.34 -16.49 -3.87
C LEU A 93 4.24 -14.98 -3.65
N VAL A 94 4.55 -14.52 -2.44
CA VAL A 94 4.54 -13.08 -2.11
C VAL A 94 5.57 -12.33 -2.97
N HIS A 95 6.75 -12.92 -3.17
CA HIS A 95 7.78 -12.40 -4.05
C HIS A 95 7.30 -12.24 -5.50
N THR A 96 6.49 -13.17 -6.01
CA THR A 96 5.94 -13.10 -7.37
C THR A 96 5.01 -11.89 -7.50
N ALA A 97 4.11 -11.69 -6.53
CA ALA A 97 3.24 -10.51 -6.49
C ALA A 97 4.07 -9.21 -6.47
N ALA A 98 5.09 -9.12 -5.62
CA ALA A 98 5.96 -7.95 -5.55
C ALA A 98 6.72 -7.69 -6.87
N SER A 99 7.14 -8.75 -7.56
CA SER A 99 7.85 -8.67 -8.84
C SER A 99 6.95 -8.15 -9.96
N VAL A 100 5.70 -8.61 -10.01
CA VAL A 100 4.70 -8.11 -10.97
C VAL A 100 4.40 -6.64 -10.73
N PHE A 101 4.18 -6.22 -9.48
CA PHE A 101 3.99 -4.81 -9.15
C PHE A 101 5.20 -3.95 -9.53
N LYS A 102 6.41 -4.43 -9.24
CA LYS A 102 7.65 -3.75 -9.63
C LYS A 102 7.74 -3.56 -11.14
N GLU A 103 7.39 -4.58 -11.93
CA GLU A 103 7.39 -4.48 -13.38
C GLU A 103 6.34 -3.48 -13.88
N MET A 104 5.14 -3.49 -13.29
CA MET A 104 4.10 -2.52 -13.61
C MET A 104 4.52 -1.08 -13.30
N CYS A 105 5.08 -0.81 -12.12
CA CYS A 105 5.60 0.52 -11.77
C CYS A 105 6.77 0.95 -12.67
N TYR A 106 7.60 0.00 -13.13
CA TYR A 106 8.68 0.33 -14.05
C TYR A 106 8.16 0.69 -15.46
N ARG A 107 7.14 -0.05 -15.92
CA ARG A 107 6.51 0.16 -17.24
C ARG A 107 5.68 1.44 -17.28
N TYR A 108 4.97 1.72 -16.20
CA TYR A 108 4.10 2.89 -16.04
C TYR A 108 4.68 3.76 -14.92
N ARG A 109 5.62 4.65 -15.28
CA ARG A 109 6.30 5.52 -14.29
C ARG A 109 5.34 6.45 -13.54
N ASP A 110 4.17 6.69 -14.09
CA ASP A 110 3.13 7.50 -13.45
C ASP A 110 2.37 6.73 -12.35
N LEU A 111 2.56 5.41 -12.26
CA LEU A 111 2.12 4.56 -11.14
C LEU A 111 3.15 4.50 -10.00
N MET A 112 4.06 5.47 -9.88
CA MET A 112 5.00 5.58 -8.75
C MET A 112 4.29 5.98 -7.44
N ALA A 113 3.27 5.23 -7.05
CA ALA A 113 2.73 5.19 -5.72
C ALA A 113 3.61 4.27 -4.86
N GLY A 114 3.85 4.62 -3.61
CA GLY A 114 4.54 3.74 -2.66
C GLY A 114 3.67 2.51 -2.35
N ILE A 115 3.87 1.43 -3.10
CA ILE A 115 3.10 0.19 -2.95
C ILE A 115 3.74 -0.64 -1.85
N ILE A 116 2.90 -1.16 -0.96
CA ILE A 116 3.29 -2.16 0.03
C ILE A 116 2.60 -3.46 -0.34
N ILE A 117 3.37 -4.52 -0.53
CA ILE A 117 2.88 -5.88 -0.67
C ILE A 117 3.20 -6.63 0.62
N ALA A 118 2.21 -7.29 1.16
CA ALA A 118 2.24 -7.93 2.45
C ALA A 118 1.55 -9.28 2.31
N GLY A 119 2.20 -10.37 2.72
CA GLY A 119 1.55 -11.67 2.61
C GLY A 119 2.30 -12.78 3.31
N TRP A 120 1.75 -13.98 3.19
CA TRP A 120 2.33 -15.20 3.71
C TRP A 120 2.31 -16.28 2.62
N ASP A 121 3.44 -16.96 2.42
CA ASP A 121 3.53 -18.15 1.59
C ASP A 121 4.19 -19.33 2.31
N THR A 122 4.08 -20.51 1.72
CA THR A 122 4.59 -21.76 2.31
C THR A 122 6.10 -21.92 2.21
N GLN A 123 6.79 -21.13 1.38
CA GLN A 123 8.22 -21.29 1.12
C GLN A 123 9.06 -20.46 2.09
N VAL A 124 8.70 -19.19 2.28
CA VAL A 124 9.46 -18.21 3.06
C VAL A 124 8.67 -17.75 4.29
N GLY A 125 7.35 -17.95 4.31
CA GLY A 125 6.48 -17.50 5.39
C GLY A 125 5.99 -16.07 5.18
N GLY A 126 5.81 -15.34 6.27
CA GLY A 126 5.36 -13.95 6.26
C GLY A 126 6.42 -13.04 5.65
N GLN A 127 6.04 -12.21 4.69
CA GLN A 127 6.94 -11.31 3.95
C GLN A 127 6.28 -9.96 3.73
N VAL A 128 7.12 -8.92 3.70
CA VAL A 128 6.74 -7.55 3.42
C VAL A 128 7.68 -6.99 2.36
N TYR A 129 7.11 -6.41 1.30
CA TYR A 129 7.85 -5.73 0.25
C TYR A 129 7.29 -4.32 0.09
N SER A 130 8.18 -3.33 0.15
CA SER A 130 7.89 -2.00 -0.39
C SER A 130 8.35 -1.95 -1.85
N VAL A 131 7.62 -1.26 -2.72
CA VAL A 131 8.06 -0.98 -4.09
C VAL A 131 8.20 0.54 -4.22
N PRO A 132 9.45 1.07 -4.31
CA PRO A 132 10.75 0.36 -4.36
C PRO A 132 11.24 -0.21 -3.00
N MET A 133 12.09 -1.25 -3.05
CA MET A 133 12.42 -2.18 -1.94
C MET A 133 12.96 -1.55 -0.65
N GLY A 134 12.44 -2.03 0.51
CA GLY A 134 12.90 -1.76 1.89
C GLY A 134 12.51 -2.91 2.85
N SER A 135 13.13 -2.98 4.04
CA SER A 135 13.01 -4.08 5.04
C SER A 135 11.80 -3.99 5.96
N PHE A 136 11.25 -2.80 6.13
CA PHE A 136 9.94 -2.52 6.73
C PHE A 136 9.23 -1.52 5.82
N ALA A 137 7.91 -1.60 5.75
CA ALA A 137 7.16 -0.79 4.80
C ALA A 137 6.19 0.12 5.55
N ILE A 138 6.49 1.43 5.48
CA ILE A 138 5.65 2.50 6.02
C ILE A 138 5.30 3.42 4.86
N GLY A 139 4.02 3.48 4.55
CA GLY A 139 3.50 4.12 3.35
C GLY A 139 2.56 5.28 3.66
N GLY A 140 2.59 6.29 2.79
CA GLY A 140 1.67 7.43 2.77
C GLY A 140 2.16 8.66 3.55
N SER A 141 1.29 9.66 3.67
CA SER A 141 1.63 11.01 4.20
C SER A 141 2.06 11.00 5.67
N GLY A 142 1.55 10.05 6.45
CA GLY A 142 1.82 9.93 7.88
C GLY A 142 3.21 9.38 8.23
N ASN A 143 3.93 8.80 7.26
CA ASN A 143 5.17 8.06 7.53
C ASN A 143 6.28 8.95 8.14
N SER A 144 6.40 10.20 7.67
CA SER A 144 7.42 11.17 8.08
C SER A 144 7.39 11.48 9.57
N TYR A 145 6.23 11.37 10.22
CA TYR A 145 6.06 11.65 11.65
C TYR A 145 6.52 10.51 12.56
N ILE A 146 6.59 9.29 12.04
CA ILE A 146 6.80 8.09 12.86
C ILE A 146 8.09 7.35 12.56
N TYR A 147 8.86 7.75 11.54
CA TYR A 147 10.17 7.13 11.24
C TYR A 147 11.06 7.03 12.48
N GLY A 148 11.22 8.11 13.23
CA GLY A 148 12.05 8.09 14.45
C GLY A 148 11.49 7.21 15.58
N TYR A 149 10.15 7.07 15.67
CA TYR A 149 9.53 6.19 16.64
C TYR A 149 9.74 4.71 16.26
N VAL A 150 9.52 4.37 14.99
CA VAL A 150 9.73 3.02 14.47
C VAL A 150 11.20 2.63 14.61
N ASP A 151 12.14 3.49 14.22
CA ASP A 151 13.58 3.21 14.32
C ASP A 151 14.03 2.97 15.77
N ALA A 152 13.45 3.69 16.74
CA ALA A 152 13.78 3.53 18.15
C ALA A 152 13.08 2.33 18.83
N THR A 153 11.92 1.89 18.33
CA THR A 153 11.04 0.94 19.03
C THR A 153 10.94 -0.42 18.34
N TYR A 154 11.19 -0.48 17.03
CA TYR A 154 11.20 -1.72 16.28
C TYR A 154 12.31 -2.65 16.78
N GLN A 155 11.96 -3.91 16.96
CA GLN A 155 12.89 -4.94 17.38
C GLN A 155 12.74 -6.12 16.43
N GLU A 156 13.87 -6.63 15.94
CA GLU A 156 13.87 -7.82 15.12
C GLU A 156 13.38 -9.02 15.94
N GLY A 157 12.46 -9.81 15.37
CA GLY A 157 11.91 -10.98 16.05
C GLY A 157 10.80 -10.67 17.08
N MET A 158 10.12 -9.52 16.98
CA MET A 158 8.88 -9.27 17.72
C MET A 158 7.89 -10.44 17.60
N THR A 159 7.12 -10.66 18.65
CA THR A 159 6.11 -11.74 18.69
C THR A 159 4.80 -11.35 18.02
N LYS A 160 3.95 -12.35 17.75
CA LYS A 160 2.60 -12.14 17.18
C LYS A 160 1.72 -11.21 18.02
N ASP A 161 1.92 -11.15 19.33
CA ASP A 161 1.12 -10.33 20.24
C ASP A 161 1.68 -8.91 20.37
N GLU A 162 2.99 -8.73 20.21
CA GLU A 162 3.65 -7.42 20.25
C GLU A 162 3.46 -6.63 18.96
N CYS A 163 3.48 -7.30 17.79
CA CYS A 163 3.37 -6.62 16.49
C CYS A 163 2.07 -5.83 16.31
N PRO A 164 0.87 -6.34 16.67
CA PRO A 164 -0.36 -5.57 16.59
C PRO A 164 -0.32 -4.31 17.46
N GLN A 165 0.20 -4.41 18.69
CA GLN A 165 0.30 -3.26 19.59
C GLN A 165 1.30 -2.22 19.06
N PHE A 166 2.44 -2.68 18.53
CA PHE A 166 3.44 -1.82 17.91
C PHE A 166 2.87 -1.07 16.71
N THR A 167 2.21 -1.78 15.79
CA THR A 167 1.56 -1.19 14.61
C THR A 167 0.46 -0.20 15.03
N ALA A 168 -0.43 -0.57 15.95
CA ALA A 168 -1.50 0.32 16.42
C ALA A 168 -0.94 1.61 17.05
N ASN A 169 0.10 1.50 17.88
CA ASN A 169 0.75 2.66 18.49
C ASN A 169 1.40 3.56 17.44
N ALA A 170 2.09 2.99 16.45
CA ALA A 170 2.72 3.74 15.37
C ALA A 170 1.68 4.48 14.51
N LEU A 171 0.60 3.79 14.11
CA LEU A 171 -0.50 4.38 13.36
C LEU A 171 -1.18 5.51 14.15
N ALA A 172 -1.46 5.31 15.43
CA ALA A 172 -2.05 6.34 16.28
C ALA A 172 -1.16 7.59 16.43
N LEU A 173 0.16 7.43 16.53
CA LEU A 173 1.11 8.55 16.57
C LEU A 173 1.12 9.34 15.26
N ALA A 174 1.08 8.65 14.12
CA ALA A 174 0.97 9.27 12.81
C ALA A 174 -0.37 10.04 12.68
N MET A 175 -1.51 9.41 13.00
CA MET A 175 -2.84 10.03 12.91
C MET A 175 -3.02 11.24 13.83
N LYS A 176 -2.24 11.32 14.91
CA LYS A 176 -2.23 12.48 15.81
C LYS A 176 -1.58 13.71 15.17
N ARG A 177 -0.63 13.51 14.25
CA ARG A 177 0.17 14.58 13.62
C ARG A 177 -0.23 14.87 12.19
N ASP A 178 -0.55 13.83 11.42
CA ASP A 178 -1.04 13.96 10.06
C ASP A 178 -2.51 14.40 10.07
N GLY A 179 -2.79 15.51 9.41
CA GLY A 179 -4.16 16.04 9.30
C GLY A 179 -5.03 15.22 8.35
N SER A 180 -4.39 14.56 7.37
CA SER A 180 -5.06 13.81 6.32
C SER A 180 -5.32 12.36 6.75
N SER A 181 -4.50 11.78 7.63
CA SER A 181 -4.69 10.43 8.18
C SER A 181 -5.41 10.41 9.52
N LYS A 182 -6.62 9.82 9.57
CA LYS A 182 -7.49 9.73 10.76
C LYS A 182 -8.48 8.56 10.62
N GLY A 183 -9.42 8.47 11.54
CA GLY A 183 -10.46 7.44 11.57
C GLY A 183 -10.07 6.33 12.52
N ASP A 184 -10.38 5.11 12.13
CA ASP A 184 -10.04 3.90 12.88
C ASP A 184 -8.80 3.22 12.29
N ILE A 185 -8.25 2.25 13.03
CA ILE A 185 -7.09 1.42 12.67
C ILE A 185 -7.57 -0.01 12.43
#